data_AF-A0A7K2N3T8-F1
#
_entry.id   AF-A0A7K2N3T8-F1
#
_cell.length_a   1.000
_cell.length_b   1.000
_cell.length_c   1.000
_cell.angle_alpha   90.00
_cell.angle_beta   90.00
_cell.angle_gamma   90.00
#
_symmetry.space_group_name_H-M   'P 1'
#
loop_
_entity.id
_entity.type
_entity.pdbx_description
1 polymer ?
#
loop_
_entity_poly.entity_id
_entity_poly.type
_entity_poly.pdbx_seq_one_letter_code
_entity_poly.pdbx_strand_id
1 'polypeptide(L)'
;MLGGTWGTQSATWSSGPGGVFVLRIEGAKVELTGDRHCRGNAAREDGVHVIRLTCDDGNTDRSVGRVYGLTAHGMTVEWEGFGADSFERAT
;
A
#
# COMPACT_ATOMS: atom_id res chain seq x y z
N MET A 1 -1.80 -22.50 -1.43
CA MET A 1 -1.95 -21.22 -0.72
C MET A 1 -1.43 -20.11 -1.63
N LEU A 2 -2.30 -19.31 -2.22
CA LEU A 2 -1.92 -18.24 -3.16
C LEU A 2 -1.40 -17.03 -2.36
N GLY A 3 -0.14 -17.10 -1.94
CA GLY A 3 0.54 -15.97 -1.29
C GLY A 3 1.03 -14.99 -2.36
N GLY A 4 0.31 -13.88 -2.55
CA GLY A 4 0.83 -12.77 -3.34
C GLY A 4 2.14 -12.26 -2.72
N THR A 5 3.26 -12.49 -3.38
CA THR A 5 4.56 -12.00 -2.93
C THR A 5 4.71 -10.55 -3.35
N TRP A 6 4.61 -9.63 -2.40
CA TRP A 6 5.20 -8.30 -2.56
C TRP A 6 6.72 -8.51 -2.51
N GLY A 7 7.45 -8.01 -3.51
CA GLY A 7 8.90 -8.17 -3.55
C GLY A 7 9.52 -8.52 -4.90
N THR A 8 8.76 -9.01 -5.89
CA THR A 8 9.33 -9.34 -7.22
C THR A 8 8.55 -8.75 -8.40
N GLN A 9 7.39 -8.15 -8.16
CA GLN A 9 6.49 -7.70 -9.23
C GLN A 9 6.10 -6.25 -9.04
N SER A 10 6.03 -5.52 -10.16
CA SER A 10 5.49 -4.17 -10.18
C SER A 10 3.97 -4.22 -10.24
N ALA A 11 3.31 -3.42 -9.42
CA ALA A 11 1.86 -3.35 -9.36
C ALA A 11 1.41 -1.93 -9.02
N THR A 12 0.36 -1.48 -9.67
CA THR A 12 -0.32 -0.22 -9.37
C THR A 12 -1.70 -0.57 -8.83
N TRP A 13 -2.09 0.10 -7.76
CA TRP A 13 -3.36 -0.10 -7.11
C TRP A 13 -4.04 1.24 -6.87
N SER A 14 -5.36 1.28 -6.99
CA SER A 14 -6.17 2.47 -6.77
C SER A 14 -7.19 2.21 -5.67
N SER A 15 -7.42 3.19 -4.79
CA SER A 15 -8.59 3.15 -3.92
C SER A 15 -9.89 3.21 -4.74
N GLY A 16 -11.01 2.68 -4.23
CA GLY A 16 -12.31 2.49 -4.94
C GLY A 16 -12.96 3.74 -5.60
N PRO A 17 -14.26 3.68 -6.00
CA PRO A 17 -14.87 4.69 -6.88
C PRO A 17 -14.74 6.12 -6.32
N GLY A 18 -14.10 7.03 -7.09
CA GLY A 18 -13.79 8.39 -6.64
C GLY A 18 -12.35 8.60 -6.14
N GLY A 19 -11.42 7.72 -6.55
CA GLY A 19 -10.05 7.66 -6.05
C GLY A 19 -9.34 9.00 -5.91
N VAL A 20 -8.63 9.14 -4.79
CA VAL A 20 -7.58 10.15 -4.64
C VAL A 20 -6.32 9.50 -4.08
N PHE A 21 -6.11 8.21 -4.31
CA PHE A 21 -4.87 7.53 -3.95
C PHE A 21 -4.49 6.43 -4.95
N VAL A 22 -3.24 6.48 -5.38
CA VAL A 22 -2.57 5.47 -6.20
C VAL A 22 -1.37 4.95 -5.42
N LEU A 23 -1.38 3.65 -5.13
CA LEU A 23 -0.29 2.93 -4.48
C LEU A 23 0.48 2.16 -5.55
N ARG A 24 1.70 2.58 -5.82
CA ARG A 24 2.64 1.90 -6.72
C ARG A 24 3.63 1.09 -5.91
N ILE A 25 3.87 -0.13 -6.36
CA ILE A 25 4.83 -1.06 -5.78
C ILE A 25 5.79 -1.49 -6.89
N GLU A 26 7.09 -1.40 -6.63
CA GLU A 26 8.14 -1.90 -7.52
C GLU A 26 9.18 -2.66 -6.69
N GLY A 27 9.10 -3.99 -6.74
CA GLY A 27 9.86 -4.85 -5.83
C GLY A 27 9.44 -4.58 -4.39
N ALA A 28 10.34 -4.01 -3.59
CA ALA A 28 10.06 -3.58 -2.22
C ALA A 28 9.74 -2.09 -2.09
N LYS A 29 9.94 -1.28 -3.13
CA LYS A 29 9.68 0.16 -3.09
C LYS A 29 8.18 0.42 -3.17
N VAL A 30 7.71 1.38 -2.38
CA VAL A 30 6.30 1.78 -2.33
C VAL A 30 6.19 3.29 -2.47
N GLU A 31 5.26 3.71 -3.31
CA GLU A 31 4.92 5.11 -3.53
C GLU A 31 3.40 5.26 -3.44
N LEU A 32 2.94 6.17 -2.59
CA LEU A 32 1.54 6.55 -2.46
C LEU A 32 1.39 7.98 -2.97
N THR A 33 0.56 8.15 -3.99
CA THR A 33 0.27 9.46 -4.63
C THR A 33 -1.22 9.75 -4.55
N GLY A 34 -1.58 11.01 -4.31
CA GLY A 34 -2.95 11.40 -4.05
C GLY A 34 -3.07 12.88 -3.74
N ASP A 35 -3.72 13.22 -2.64
CA ASP A 35 -3.67 14.56 -2.04
C ASP A 35 -2.26 14.92 -1.52
N ARG A 36 -1.47 13.90 -1.19
CA ARG A 36 -0.06 14.00 -0.81
C ARG A 36 0.76 12.91 -1.47
N HIS A 37 2.08 13.08 -1.38
CA HIS A 37 3.06 12.15 -1.92
C HIS A 37 3.89 11.56 -0.79
N CYS A 38 3.87 10.23 -0.67
CA CYS A 38 4.60 9.48 0.34
C CYS A 38 5.39 8.34 -0.32
N ARG A 39 6.61 8.11 0.16
CA ARG A 39 7.52 7.09 -0.39
C ARG A 39 8.14 6.26 0.72
N GLY A 40 8.46 5.02 0.42
CA GLY A 40 9.16 4.14 1.33
C GLY A 40 9.21 2.71 0.81
N ASN A 41 8.97 1.75 1.69
CA ASN A 41 9.15 0.34 1.37
C ASN A 41 8.11 -0.56 2.04
N ALA A 42 7.93 -1.74 1.46
CA ALA A 42 7.23 -2.85 2.08
C ALA A 42 8.21 -3.95 2.48
N ALA A 43 7.96 -4.57 3.63
CA ALA A 43 8.69 -5.73 4.12
C ALA A 43 7.72 -6.76 4.71
N ARG A 44 8.19 -8.00 4.88
CA ARG A 44 7.43 -9.01 5.62
C ARG A 44 7.83 -8.98 7.09
N GLU A 45 6.85 -8.79 7.97
CA GLU A 45 7.00 -8.84 9.42
C GLU A 45 5.94 -9.82 9.95
N ASP A 46 6.36 -10.81 10.72
CA ASP A 46 5.46 -11.83 11.32
C ASP A 46 4.46 -12.48 10.33
N GLY A 47 4.88 -12.68 9.08
CA GLY A 47 4.08 -13.31 8.03
C GLY A 47 3.18 -12.35 7.23
N VAL A 48 3.09 -11.09 7.63
CA VAL A 48 2.25 -10.06 6.99
C VAL A 48 3.12 -9.06 6.24
N HIS A 49 2.59 -8.45 5.17
CA HIS A 49 3.29 -7.34 4.52
C HIS A 49 3.01 -6.05 5.30
N VAL A 50 4.08 -5.33 5.62
CA VAL A 50 4.05 -4.04 6.32
C VAL A 50 4.67 -2.99 5.41
N ILE A 51 3.90 -1.93 5.15
CA ILE A 51 4.31 -0.74 4.41
C ILE A 51 4.79 0.30 5.43
N ARG A 52 5.92 0.93 5.15
CA ARG A 52 6.45 2.07 5.90
C ARG A 52 6.75 3.20 4.91
N LEU A 53 6.10 4.35 5.09
CA LEU A 53 6.20 5.52 4.21
C LEU A 53 6.63 6.76 5.01
N THR A 54 7.27 7.69 4.29
CA THR A 54 7.49 9.06 4.72
C THR A 54 6.83 9.98 3.69
N CYS A 55 6.00 10.92 4.16
CA CYS A 55 5.31 11.88 3.32
C CYS A 55 6.11 13.19 3.19
N ASP A 56 6.09 13.79 2.00
CA ASP A 56 6.87 15.00 1.70
C ASP A 56 6.43 16.22 2.54
N ASP A 57 5.19 16.22 3.04
CA ASP A 57 4.60 17.26 3.91
C ASP A 57 4.81 17.00 5.41
N GLY A 58 5.47 15.90 5.79
CA GLY A 58 5.68 15.48 7.18
C GLY A 58 4.44 14.91 7.88
N ASN A 59 3.31 14.76 7.18
CA ASN A 59 2.12 14.10 7.71
C ASN A 59 2.42 12.62 8.00
N THR A 60 1.83 12.10 9.09
CA THR A 60 2.04 10.71 9.55
C THR A 60 0.86 9.79 9.29
N ASP A 61 -0.24 10.30 8.75
CA ASP A 61 -1.32 9.48 8.22
C ASP A 61 -0.76 8.60 7.13
N ARG A 62 -1.16 7.32 7.13
CA ARG A 62 -0.68 6.33 6.16
C ARG A 62 0.85 6.13 6.15
N SER A 63 1.52 6.39 7.27
CA SER A 63 2.98 6.16 7.41
C SER A 63 3.34 4.71 7.71
N VAL A 64 2.50 3.96 8.42
CA VAL A 64 2.72 2.53 8.72
C VAL A 64 1.44 1.76 8.47
N GLY A 65 1.47 0.77 7.57
CA GLY A 65 0.28 0.04 7.12
C GLY A 65 0.46 -1.46 7.04
N ARG A 66 -0.48 -2.24 7.58
CA ARG A 66 -0.52 -3.71 7.44
C ARG A 66 -1.43 -4.10 6.30
N VAL A 67 -0.96 -4.99 5.43
CA VAL A 67 -1.71 -5.44 4.25
C VAL A 67 -2.48 -6.72 4.56
N TYR A 68 -3.78 -6.70 4.32
CA TYR A 68 -4.68 -7.84 4.46
C TYR A 68 -5.41 -8.13 3.15
N GLY A 69 -5.96 -9.35 3.05
CA GLY A 69 -6.85 -9.72 1.94
C GLY A 69 -6.21 -9.62 0.56
N LEU A 70 -4.87 -9.64 0.47
CA LEU A 70 -4.15 -9.50 -0.79
C LEU A 70 -4.51 -10.65 -1.75
N THR A 71 -5.06 -10.28 -2.89
CA THR A 71 -5.34 -11.15 -4.03
C THR A 71 -4.71 -10.59 -5.30
N ALA A 72 -4.96 -11.22 -6.45
CA ALA A 72 -4.57 -10.66 -7.73
C ALA A 72 -5.31 -9.34 -8.05
N HIS A 73 -6.47 -9.08 -7.43
CA HIS A 73 -7.38 -8.00 -7.82
C HIS A 73 -7.56 -6.92 -6.76
N GLY A 74 -7.24 -7.20 -5.50
CA GLY A 74 -7.37 -6.20 -4.45
C GLY A 74 -6.65 -6.56 -3.16
N MET A 75 -6.67 -5.60 -2.25
CA MET A 75 -6.15 -5.70 -0.89
C MET A 75 -6.81 -4.65 0.00
N THR A 76 -6.58 -4.76 1.30
CA THR A 76 -6.85 -3.69 2.27
C THR A 76 -5.55 -3.36 2.99
N VAL A 77 -5.26 -2.07 3.17
CA VAL A 77 -4.16 -1.60 4.01
C VAL A 77 -4.74 -0.94 5.25
N GLU A 78 -4.46 -1.49 6.42
CA GLU A 78 -4.81 -0.91 7.71
C GLU A 78 -3.65 -0.05 8.22
N TRP A 79 -3.85 1.26 8.24
CA TRP A 79 -2.88 2.25 8.66
C TRP A 79 -2.98 2.51 10.17
N GLU A 80 -1.85 2.42 10.86
CA GLU A 80 -1.79 2.64 12.31
C GLU A 80 -2.31 4.04 12.68
N GLY A 81 -3.32 4.09 13.54
CA GLY A 81 -3.91 5.34 14.02
C GLY A 81 -4.79 6.10 13.02
N PHE A 82 -4.92 5.64 11.76
CA PHE A 82 -5.66 6.35 10.71
C PHE A 82 -6.87 5.56 10.17
N GLY A 83 -6.80 4.22 10.16
CA GLY A 83 -7.87 3.36 9.65
C GLY A 83 -7.48 2.63 8.36
N ALA A 84 -8.46 2.09 7.64
CA ALA A 84 -8.21 1.19 6.50
C ALA A 84 -8.59 1.80 5.14
N ASP A 85 -7.73 1.60 4.15
CA ASP A 85 -8.04 1.85 2.74
C ASP A 85 -8.14 0.51 1.98
N SER A 86 -9.19 0.37 1.17
CA SER A 86 -9.30 -0.74 0.22
C SER A 86 -8.76 -0.32 -1.14
N PHE A 87 -7.90 -1.15 -1.71
CA PHE A 87 -7.30 -0.94 -3.02
C PHE A 87 -7.67 -2.05 -3.99
N GLU A 88 -7.94 -1.66 -5.23
CA GLU A 88 -8.12 -2.55 -6.37
C GLU A 88 -6.91 -2.43 -7.30
N ARG A 89 -6.55 -3.51 -7.97
CA ARG A 89 -5.46 -3.48 -8.95
C ARG A 89 -5.88 -2.59 -10.12
N ALA A 90 -5.06 -1.59 -10.43
CA ALA A 90 -5.24 -0.81 -11.64
C ALA A 90 -4.99 -1.70 -12.86
N THR A 91 -5.90 -1.64 -13.84
CA THR A 91 -5.84 -2.38 -15.10
C THR A 91 -4.75 -1.85 -16.02
#